data_AF-A0A4Y2L8B6-F1
#
_entry.id   AF-A0A4Y2L8B6-F1
#
_cell.length_a   1.000
_cell.length_b   1.000
_cell.length_c   1.000
_cell.angle_alpha   90.00
_cell.angle_beta   90.00
_cell.angle_gamma   90.00
#
_symmetry.space_group_name_H-M   'P 1'
#
loop_
_entity.id
_entity.type
_entity.pdbx_description
1 polymer ?
#
loop_
_entity_poly.entity_id
_entity_poly.type
_entity_poly.pdbx_seq_one_letter_code
_entity_poly.pdbx_strand_id
1 'polypeptide(L)'
;SNRFLIVEYCEENGFLSGSGVETLRGIHNELISLSSSEESFLSKDKPLLSAVSSAVKTLEETSRTAKLCLQYFTEVSVMYYFVKAERIGDRNLHLYSVQRMLVHLHAAENIHYTKSAHLYLHNMSNSKTSLSDQDFECFLSEGYFTVRLSDRFWCGVWPVITIEQVKCDL
;
A
#
# COMPACT_ATOMS: atom_id res chain seq x y z
N SER A 1 7.23 5.00 -17.55
CA SER A 1 8.68 4.78 -17.50
C SER A 1 9.33 4.73 -16.12
N ASN A 2 8.63 4.90 -14.98
CA ASN A 2 9.30 4.94 -13.64
C ASN A 2 9.19 3.66 -12.77
N ARG A 3 8.75 2.52 -13.31
CA ARG A 3 8.39 1.34 -12.48
C ARG A 3 9.51 0.32 -12.24
N PHE A 4 10.69 0.50 -12.83
CA PHE A 4 11.84 -0.42 -12.65
C PHE A 4 12.97 0.13 -11.78
N LEU A 5 12.88 1.37 -11.31
CA LEU A 5 13.97 2.04 -10.58
C LEU A 5 14.50 1.22 -9.41
N ILE A 6 13.64 0.47 -8.70
CA ILE A 6 14.08 -0.27 -7.52
C ILE A 6 14.67 -1.65 -7.88
N VAL A 7 14.18 -2.32 -8.93
CA VAL A 7 14.75 -3.59 -9.41
C VAL A 7 16.10 -3.34 -10.08
N GLU A 8 16.19 -2.28 -10.90
CA GLU A 8 17.44 -1.79 -11.49
C GLU A 8 18.41 -1.34 -10.40
N TYR A 9 17.96 -0.60 -9.39
CA TYR A 9 18.79 -0.26 -8.22
C TYR A 9 19.30 -1.50 -7.49
N CYS A 10 18.48 -2.56 -7.36
CA CYS A 10 18.91 -3.81 -6.74
C CYS A 10 19.93 -4.57 -7.59
N GLU A 11 19.86 -4.49 -8.91
CA GLU A 11 20.84 -5.07 -9.83
C GLU A 11 22.16 -4.28 -9.81
N GLU A 12 22.08 -2.95 -9.95
CA GLU A 12 23.23 -2.04 -10.00
C GLU A 12 24.07 -2.07 -8.72
N ASN A 13 23.43 -2.29 -7.56
CA ASN A 13 24.11 -2.38 -6.28
C ASN A 13 24.47 -3.83 -5.88
N GLY A 14 24.28 -4.80 -6.77
CA GLY A 14 24.61 -6.21 -6.54
C GLY A 14 23.77 -6.89 -5.46
N PHE A 15 22.61 -6.33 -5.13
CA PHE A 15 21.67 -6.88 -4.14
C PHE A 15 20.91 -8.10 -4.67
N LEU A 16 20.77 -8.20 -6.00
CA LEU A 16 20.19 -9.34 -6.71
C LEU A 16 21.19 -9.84 -7.76
N SER A 17 21.32 -11.16 -7.90
CA SER A 17 22.01 -11.73 -9.06
C SER A 17 21.15 -11.53 -10.32
N GLY A 18 21.77 -11.56 -11.51
CA GLY A 18 21.05 -11.42 -12.77
C GLY A 18 19.86 -12.40 -12.90
N SER A 19 19.98 -13.62 -12.35
CA SER A 19 18.89 -14.59 -12.29
C SER A 19 17.72 -14.16 -11.39
N GLY A 20 17.97 -13.47 -10.27
CA GLY A 20 16.93 -12.94 -9.39
C GLY A 20 16.19 -11.76 -10.01
N VAL A 21 16.90 -10.92 -10.76
CA VAL A 21 16.33 -9.80 -11.51
C VAL A 21 15.43 -10.30 -12.65
N GLU A 22 15.89 -11.28 -13.42
CA GLU A 22 15.12 -11.94 -14.47
C GLU A 22 13.82 -12.55 -13.92
N THR A 23 13.88 -13.20 -12.75
CA THR A 23 12.70 -13.79 -12.10
C THR A 23 11.69 -12.73 -11.68
N LEU A 24 12.13 -11.64 -11.05
CA LEU A 24 11.25 -10.53 -10.65
C LEU A 24 10.65 -9.80 -11.87
N ARG A 25 11.45 -9.63 -12.93
CA ARG A 25 11.01 -9.03 -14.20
C ARG A 25 9.96 -9.90 -14.90
N GLY A 26 10.15 -11.22 -14.90
CA GLY A 26 9.18 -12.20 -15.42
C GLY A 26 7.84 -12.11 -14.68
N ILE A 27 7.88 -12.15 -13.35
CA ILE A 27 6.69 -11.99 -12.50
C ILE A 27 6.00 -10.65 -12.77
N HIS A 28 6.75 -9.56 -12.89
CA HIS A 28 6.19 -8.23 -13.16
C HIS A 28 5.47 -8.17 -14.51
N ASN A 29 6.07 -8.72 -15.56
CA ASN A 29 5.48 -8.72 -16.90
C ASN A 29 4.20 -9.55 -16.95
N GLU A 30 4.18 -10.69 -16.25
CA GLU A 30 3.00 -11.54 -16.10
C GLU A 30 1.89 -10.78 -15.34
N LEU A 31 2.24 -10.08 -14.26
CA LEU A 31 1.30 -9.29 -13.46
C LEU A 31 0.74 -8.08 -14.23
N ILE A 32 1.57 -7.40 -15.04
CA ILE A 32 1.11 -6.34 -15.96
C ILE A 32 0.15 -6.91 -17.01
N SER A 33 0.49 -8.03 -17.62
CA SER A 33 -0.36 -8.66 -18.64
C SER A 33 -1.74 -9.01 -18.07
N LEU A 34 -1.79 -9.49 -16.82
CA LEU A 34 -3.04 -9.82 -16.13
C LEU A 34 -3.83 -8.57 -15.72
N SER A 35 -3.16 -7.49 -15.31
CA SER A 35 -3.82 -6.23 -14.93
C SER A 35 -4.49 -5.51 -16.10
N SER A 36 -4.14 -5.85 -17.35
CA SER A 36 -4.68 -5.22 -18.56
C SER A 36 -5.97 -5.86 -19.09
N SER A 37 -6.43 -6.96 -18.48
CA SER A 37 -7.62 -7.70 -18.88
C SER A 37 -8.64 -7.68 -17.74
N GLU A 38 -9.67 -6.84 -17.83
CA GLU A 38 -10.68 -6.66 -16.77
C GLU A 38 -11.48 -7.94 -16.38
N GLU A 39 -11.41 -9.03 -17.17
CA GLU A 39 -12.36 -10.15 -17.07
C GLU A 39 -11.83 -11.52 -16.59
N SER A 40 -10.52 -11.74 -16.32
CA SER A 40 -10.02 -13.10 -15.99
C SER A 40 -9.56 -13.32 -14.54
N PHE A 41 -9.89 -12.42 -13.61
CA PHE A 41 -9.27 -12.36 -12.28
C PHE A 41 -9.45 -13.63 -11.43
N LEU A 42 -10.65 -14.18 -11.32
CA LEU A 42 -10.92 -15.14 -10.23
C LEU A 42 -10.29 -16.55 -10.39
N SER A 43 -9.93 -16.98 -11.60
CA SER A 43 -9.42 -18.35 -11.83
C SER A 43 -7.89 -18.46 -11.90
N LYS A 44 -7.20 -17.39 -12.27
CA LYS A 44 -5.73 -17.36 -12.43
C LYS A 44 -4.98 -16.82 -11.20
N ASP A 45 -5.69 -16.21 -10.26
CA ASP A 45 -5.08 -15.59 -9.07
C ASP A 45 -4.39 -16.60 -8.14
N LYS A 46 -4.96 -17.79 -7.93
CA LYS A 46 -4.40 -18.78 -6.99
C LYS A 46 -3.07 -19.37 -7.47
N PRO A 47 -2.95 -19.89 -8.72
CA PRO A 47 -1.68 -20.39 -9.23
C PRO A 47 -0.60 -19.30 -9.25
N LEU A 48 -0.97 -18.09 -9.68
CA LEU A 48 -0.03 -16.96 -9.73
C LEU A 48 0.49 -16.59 -8.34
N LEU A 49 -0.40 -16.44 -7.35
CA LEU A 49 -0.02 -16.15 -5.96
C LEU A 49 0.90 -17.25 -5.40
N SER A 50 0.66 -18.51 -5.74
CA SER A 50 1.52 -19.62 -5.31
C SER A 50 2.90 -19.56 -5.96
N ALA A 51 2.99 -19.21 -7.25
CA ALA A 51 4.25 -19.05 -7.98
C ALA A 51 5.06 -17.83 -7.50
N VAL A 52 4.39 -16.71 -7.23
CA VAL A 52 5.03 -15.53 -6.64
C VAL A 52 5.53 -15.86 -5.23
N SER A 53 4.72 -16.55 -4.41
CA SER A 53 5.12 -16.92 -3.06
C SER A 53 6.31 -17.89 -3.05
N SER A 54 6.37 -18.85 -3.97
CA SER A 54 7.52 -19.75 -4.08
C SER A 54 8.78 -19.01 -4.54
N ALA A 55 8.68 -18.14 -5.55
CA ALA A 55 9.79 -17.34 -6.04
C ALA A 55 10.35 -16.39 -4.95
N VAL A 56 9.47 -15.74 -4.18
CA VAL A 56 9.87 -14.90 -3.04
C VAL A 56 10.66 -15.72 -2.02
N LYS A 57 10.19 -16.93 -1.65
CA LYS A 57 10.91 -17.81 -0.71
C LYS A 57 12.29 -18.21 -1.24
N THR A 58 12.38 -18.63 -2.50
CA THR A 58 13.66 -18.98 -3.12
C THR A 58 14.63 -17.79 -3.09
N LEU A 59 14.13 -16.57 -3.32
CA LEU A 59 14.93 -15.37 -3.29
C LEU A 59 15.38 -14.99 -1.87
N GLU A 60 14.52 -15.15 -0.86
CA GLU A 60 14.89 -14.95 0.56
C GLU A 60 16.01 -15.91 1.01
N GLU A 61 16.00 -17.14 0.50
CA GLU A 61 16.99 -18.18 0.84
C GLU A 61 18.32 -17.98 0.11
N THR A 62 18.33 -17.22 -1.00
CA THR A 62 19.53 -17.02 -1.83
C THR A 62 20.61 -16.23 -1.09
N SER A 63 20.25 -15.20 -0.33
CA SER A 63 21.20 -14.45 0.49
C SER A 63 20.52 -13.63 1.58
N ARG A 64 21.29 -13.30 2.65
CA ARG A 64 20.84 -12.38 3.70
C ARG A 64 20.45 -11.00 3.15
N THR A 65 21.15 -10.55 2.11
CA THR A 65 20.93 -9.27 1.45
C THR A 65 19.64 -9.26 0.64
N ALA A 66 19.37 -10.31 -0.13
CA ALA A 66 18.12 -10.47 -0.88
C ALA A 66 16.91 -10.52 0.06
N LYS A 67 17.03 -11.24 1.18
CA LYS A 67 16.03 -11.25 2.26
C LYS A 67 15.75 -9.86 2.81
N LEU A 68 16.79 -9.09 3.13
CA LEU A 68 16.64 -7.72 3.62
C LEU A 68 15.97 -6.81 2.58
N CYS A 69 16.30 -6.96 1.29
CA CYS A 69 15.67 -6.20 0.22
C CYS A 69 14.17 -6.51 0.13
N LEU A 70 13.78 -7.79 0.15
CA LEU A 70 12.38 -8.21 0.13
C LEU A 70 11.59 -7.70 1.35
N GLN A 71 12.22 -7.70 2.53
CA GLN A 71 11.66 -7.06 3.71
C GLN A 71 11.43 -5.57 3.46
N TYR A 72 12.44 -4.83 3.00
CA TYR A 72 12.31 -3.40 2.67
C TYR A 72 11.19 -3.13 1.66
N PHE A 73 11.10 -3.92 0.59
CA PHE A 73 10.01 -3.84 -0.39
C PHE A 73 8.64 -4.04 0.24
N THR A 74 8.51 -5.01 1.14
CA THR A 74 7.26 -5.27 1.87
C THR A 74 6.85 -4.03 2.67
N GLU A 75 7.79 -3.39 3.36
CA GLU A 75 7.48 -2.22 4.18
C GLU A 75 7.19 -0.97 3.35
N VAL A 76 7.93 -0.73 2.26
CA VAL A 76 7.62 0.37 1.32
C VAL A 76 6.25 0.16 0.65
N SER A 77 5.86 -1.10 0.40
CA SER A 77 4.55 -1.41 -0.16
C SER A 77 3.40 -1.01 0.77
N VAL A 78 3.59 -1.08 2.10
CA VAL A 78 2.60 -0.59 3.06
C VAL A 78 2.36 0.92 2.90
N MET A 79 3.42 1.71 2.74
CA MET A 79 3.31 3.15 2.48
C MET A 79 2.60 3.43 1.16
N TYR A 80 2.91 2.65 0.12
CA TYR A 80 2.20 2.74 -1.16
C TYR A 80 0.71 2.43 -1.02
N TYR A 81 0.33 1.39 -0.27
CA TYR A 81 -1.07 1.07 0.00
C TYR A 81 -1.79 2.17 0.77
N PHE A 82 -1.11 2.81 1.73
CA PHE A 82 -1.65 3.97 2.44
C PHE A 82 -1.95 5.12 1.47
N VAL A 83 -0.99 5.52 0.62
CA VAL A 83 -1.20 6.58 -0.38
C VAL A 83 -2.28 6.18 -1.38
N LYS A 84 -2.28 4.94 -1.87
CA LYS A 84 -3.32 4.45 -2.79
C LYS A 84 -4.70 4.56 -2.16
N ALA A 85 -4.87 4.07 -0.94
CA ALA A 85 -6.12 4.09 -0.21
C ALA A 85 -6.70 5.51 -0.10
N GLU A 86 -5.83 6.48 0.19
CA GLU A 86 -6.17 7.89 0.32
C GLU A 86 -6.51 8.56 -1.02
N ARG A 87 -5.86 8.14 -2.10
CA ARG A 87 -6.15 8.65 -3.44
C ARG A 87 -7.46 8.15 -4.01
N ILE A 88 -7.85 6.92 -3.66
CA ILE A 88 -9.06 6.28 -4.20
C ILE A 88 -10.25 6.34 -3.23
N GLY A 89 -10.03 6.65 -1.96
CA GLY A 89 -11.06 6.61 -0.93
C GLY A 89 -11.38 5.20 -0.43
N ASP A 90 -10.40 4.30 -0.38
CA ASP A 90 -10.58 2.93 0.15
C ASP A 90 -10.22 2.86 1.64
N ARG A 91 -11.26 2.88 2.50
CA ARG A 91 -11.08 2.89 3.95
C ARG A 91 -10.46 1.59 4.47
N ASN A 92 -10.81 0.45 3.89
CA ASN A 92 -10.33 -0.84 4.38
C ASN A 92 -8.83 -0.99 4.09
N LEU A 93 -8.40 -0.60 2.90
CA LEU A 93 -6.98 -0.54 2.56
C LEU A 93 -6.24 0.49 3.41
N HIS A 94 -6.87 1.62 3.73
CA HIS A 94 -6.30 2.62 4.63
C HIS A 94 -6.05 2.04 6.02
N LEU A 95 -7.06 1.45 6.67
CA LEU A 95 -6.94 0.87 8.01
C LEU A 95 -5.95 -0.29 8.06
N TYR A 96 -5.96 -1.17 7.04
CA TYR A 96 -4.95 -2.21 6.88
C TYR A 96 -3.53 -1.62 6.85
N SER A 97 -3.33 -0.56 6.07
CA SER A 97 -2.03 0.08 5.93
C SER A 97 -1.58 0.72 7.24
N VAL A 98 -2.46 1.45 7.94
CA VAL A 98 -2.14 2.05 9.25
C VAL A 98 -1.80 0.97 10.29
N GLN A 99 -2.54 -0.13 10.33
CA GLN A 99 -2.26 -1.26 11.22
C GLN A 99 -0.88 -1.86 10.94
N ARG A 100 -0.50 -2.02 9.67
CA ARG A 100 0.82 -2.48 9.25
C ARG A 100 1.93 -1.48 9.61
N MET A 101 1.67 -0.18 9.47
CA MET A 101 2.63 0.88 9.81
C MET A 101 2.94 0.97 11.31
N LEU A 102 2.08 0.45 12.19
CA LEU A 102 2.32 0.46 13.64
C LEU A 102 3.67 -0.17 14.02
N VAL A 103 4.09 -1.22 13.31
CA VAL A 103 5.38 -1.89 13.57
C VAL A 103 6.54 -0.90 13.37
N HIS A 104 6.46 -0.04 12.36
CA HIS A 104 7.48 0.97 12.09
C HIS A 104 7.43 2.13 13.07
N LEU A 105 6.24 2.57 13.47
CA LEU A 105 6.09 3.64 14.47
C LEU A 105 6.65 3.21 15.84
N HIS A 106 6.43 1.94 16.21
CA HIS A 106 7.05 1.33 17.39
C HIS A 106 8.57 1.23 17.25
N ALA A 107 9.07 0.75 16.12
CA ALA A 107 10.52 0.62 15.88
C ALA A 107 11.25 1.97 15.82
N ALA A 108 10.57 3.04 15.40
CA ALA A 108 11.09 4.41 15.40
C ALA A 108 11.06 5.06 16.79
N GLU A 109 10.63 4.34 17.83
CA GLU A 109 10.48 4.82 19.21
C GLU A 109 9.61 6.09 19.35
N ASN A 110 8.73 6.34 18.39
CA ASN A 110 7.90 7.53 18.38
C ASN A 110 6.59 7.30 19.15
N ILE A 111 6.68 7.36 20.48
CA ILE A 111 5.59 7.04 21.40
C ILE A 111 4.31 7.83 21.10
N HIS A 112 4.43 9.11 20.73
CA HIS A 112 3.27 9.96 20.47
C HIS A 112 2.53 9.56 19.20
N TYR A 113 3.24 9.36 18.09
CA TYR A 113 2.62 8.93 16.84
C TYR A 113 2.07 7.51 16.94
N THR A 114 2.79 6.61 17.61
CA THR A 114 2.31 5.24 17.87
C THR A 114 1.01 5.23 18.66
N LYS A 115 0.94 5.96 19.79
CA LYS A 115 -0.29 6.06 20.59
C LYS A 115 -1.44 6.68 19.79
N SER A 116 -1.15 7.74 19.04
CA SER A 116 -2.16 8.42 18.21
C SER A 116 -2.69 7.49 17.11
N ALA A 117 -1.81 6.71 16.47
CA ALA A 117 -2.20 5.74 15.44
C ALA A 117 -3.05 4.59 16.01
N HIS A 118 -2.74 4.08 17.21
CA HIS A 118 -3.58 3.09 17.91
C HIS A 118 -4.98 3.64 18.21
N LEU A 119 -5.05 4.85 18.77
CA LEU A 119 -6.32 5.50 19.08
C LEU A 119 -7.13 5.75 17.80
N TYR A 120 -6.47 6.23 16.75
CA TYR A 120 -7.08 6.45 15.44
C TYR A 120 -7.65 5.15 14.86
N LEU A 121 -6.87 4.06 14.84
CA LEU A 121 -7.33 2.75 14.36
C LEU A 121 -8.54 2.25 15.15
N HIS A 122 -8.50 2.37 16.47
CA HIS A 122 -9.60 1.97 17.35
C HIS A 122 -10.87 2.76 17.04
N ASN A 123 -10.77 4.09 16.99
CA ASN A 123 -11.91 4.98 16.75
C ASN A 123 -12.48 4.80 15.34
N MET A 124 -11.63 4.73 14.32
CA MET A 124 -12.06 4.56 12.93
C MET A 124 -12.65 3.18 12.67
N SER A 125 -12.22 2.14 13.38
CA SER A 125 -12.83 0.80 13.28
C SER A 125 -14.21 0.75 13.94
N ASN A 126 -14.42 1.53 14.99
CA ASN A 126 -15.64 1.56 15.80
C ASN A 126 -16.58 2.75 15.49
N SER A 127 -16.37 3.45 14.37
CA SER A 127 -17.05 4.71 14.04
C SER A 127 -18.56 4.58 13.79
N LYS A 128 -19.10 3.35 13.75
CA LYS A 128 -20.55 3.10 13.70
C LYS A 128 -21.29 3.59 14.95
N THR A 129 -20.60 3.72 16.08
CA THR A 129 -21.21 4.14 17.35
C THR A 129 -21.47 5.65 17.42
N SER A 130 -20.89 6.45 16.52
CA SER A 130 -20.92 7.92 16.57
C SER A 130 -21.61 8.59 15.37
N LEU A 131 -21.94 7.84 14.32
CA LEU A 131 -22.52 8.36 13.06
C LEU A 131 -23.93 7.81 12.84
N SER A 132 -24.76 8.54 12.10
CA SER A 132 -26.02 8.00 11.59
C SER A 132 -25.71 6.84 10.62
N ASP A 133 -26.63 5.89 10.47
CA ASP A 133 -26.41 4.75 9.55
C ASP A 133 -26.15 5.24 8.11
N GLN A 134 -26.80 6.32 7.68
CA GLN A 134 -26.63 6.88 6.33
C GLN A 134 -25.23 7.51 6.13
N ASP A 135 -24.77 8.30 7.10
CA ASP A 135 -23.44 8.93 7.03
C ASP A 135 -22.34 7.88 7.14
N PHE A 136 -22.57 6.83 7.95
CA PHE A 136 -21.66 5.71 8.09
C PHE A 136 -21.53 4.92 6.78
N GLU A 137 -22.64 4.62 6.10
CA GLU A 137 -22.60 3.95 4.80
C GLU A 137 -21.89 4.79 3.73
N CYS A 138 -22.13 6.11 3.68
CA CYS A 138 -21.37 7.00 2.78
C CYS A 138 -19.87 7.01 3.12
N PHE A 139 -19.53 7.00 4.41
CA PHE A 139 -18.15 6.93 4.87
C PHE A 139 -17.46 5.60 4.52
N LEU A 140 -18.21 4.50 4.52
CA LEU A 140 -17.71 3.16 4.19
C LEU A 140 -17.59 2.92 2.68
N SER A 141 -18.59 3.32 1.91
CA SER A 141 -18.76 2.93 0.50
C SER A 141 -18.33 4.01 -0.49
N GLU A 142 -18.52 5.29 -0.15
CA GLU A 142 -18.28 6.43 -1.06
C GLU A 142 -16.91 7.11 -0.79
N GLY A 143 -16.14 6.61 0.18
CA GLY A 143 -14.77 7.08 0.44
C GLY A 143 -14.67 8.49 1.04
N TYR A 144 -15.71 8.93 1.75
CA TYR A 144 -15.83 10.28 2.33
C TYR A 144 -14.80 10.62 3.41
N PHE A 145 -13.93 9.68 3.81
CA PHE A 145 -12.77 10.00 4.66
C PHE A 145 -11.67 10.77 3.90
N THR A 146 -11.75 10.85 2.58
CA THR A 146 -10.83 11.58 1.70
C THR A 146 -11.54 12.77 1.06
N VAL A 147 -10.86 13.90 0.91
CA VAL A 147 -11.42 15.06 0.19
C VAL A 147 -11.18 14.87 -1.30
N ARG A 148 -12.22 15.03 -2.11
CA ARG A 148 -12.13 14.90 -3.57
C ARG A 148 -12.51 16.22 -4.23
N LEU A 149 -11.65 16.71 -5.12
CA LEU A 149 -11.91 17.92 -5.93
C LEU A 149 -12.46 17.60 -7.33
N SER A 150 -12.52 16.32 -7.69
CA SER A 150 -13.03 15.81 -8.97
C SER A 150 -13.48 14.35 -8.82
N ASP A 151 -14.13 13.79 -9.84
CA ASP A 151 -14.54 12.36 -9.81
C ASP A 151 -13.50 11.41 -10.41
N ARG A 152 -12.27 11.87 -10.64
CA ARG A 152 -11.20 11.03 -11.20
C ARG A 152 -10.74 9.99 -10.19
N PHE A 153 -10.34 8.79 -10.66
CA PHE A 153 -10.01 7.67 -9.78
C PHE A 153 -8.93 7.96 -8.71
N TRP A 154 -7.85 8.69 -9.05
CA TRP A 154 -6.71 9.01 -8.16
C TRP A 154 -6.71 10.46 -7.63
N CYS A 155 -7.87 11.05 -7.36
CA CYS A 155 -7.96 12.47 -7.00
C CYS A 155 -8.13 12.77 -5.51
N GLY A 156 -8.20 11.76 -4.64
CA GLY A 156 -8.33 11.96 -3.20
C GLY A 156 -7.15 12.75 -2.62
N VAL A 157 -7.44 13.61 -1.65
CA VAL A 157 -6.49 14.46 -0.92
C VAL A 157 -6.78 14.33 0.56
N TRP A 158 -5.71 14.31 1.37
CA TRP A 158 -5.85 14.28 2.82
C TRP A 158 -6.59 15.52 3.33
N PRO A 159 -7.54 15.37 4.27
CA PRO A 159 -8.24 16.50 4.86
C PRO A 159 -7.27 17.55 5.42
N VAL A 160 -6.19 17.12 6.08
CA VAL A 160 -5.18 18.04 6.64
C VAL A 160 -4.50 18.88 5.57
N ILE A 161 -4.16 18.30 4.41
CA ILE A 161 -3.54 19.03 3.31
C ILE A 161 -4.50 20.10 2.80
N THR A 162 -5.79 19.77 2.68
CA THR A 162 -6.81 20.71 2.21
C THR A 162 -6.98 21.88 3.19
N ILE A 163 -7.03 21.60 4.50
CA ILE A 163 -7.13 22.64 5.53
C ILE A 163 -5.91 23.57 5.50
N GLU A 164 -4.69 23.00 5.39
CA GLU A 164 -3.46 23.79 5.32
C GLU A 164 -3.40 24.66 4.05
N GLN A 165 -3.87 24.15 2.91
CA GLN A 165 -3.95 24.93 1.66
C GLN A 165 -4.88 26.13 1.81
N VAL A 166 -6.09 25.94 2.35
CA VAL A 166 -7.05 27.04 2.56
C VAL A 166 -6.54 28.07 3.57
N LYS A 167 -5.79 27.61 4.58
CA LYS A 167 -5.21 28.49 5.60
C LYS A 167 -4.09 29.38 5.06
N CYS A 168 -3.29 28.90 4.11
CA CYS A 168 -2.16 29.67 3.55
C CYS A 168 -2.56 30.73 2.53
N ASP A 169 -3.78 30.64 1.97
CA ASP A 169 -4.32 31.58 0.98
C ASP A 169 -5.08 32.77 1.62
N LEU A 170 -5.15 32.84 2.94
CA LEU A 170 -5.78 33.89 3.76
C LEU A 170 -4.72 34.73 4.50
#